data_AF-A0A349E6W0-F1
#
_entry.id   AF-A0A349E6W0-F1
#
_cell.length_a   1.000
_cell.length_b   1.000
_cell.length_c   1.000
_cell.angle_alpha   90.00
_cell.angle_beta   90.00
_cell.angle_gamma   90.00
#
_symmetry.space_group_name_H-M   'P 1'
#
loop_
_entity.id
_entity.type
_entity.pdbx_description
1 polymer ?
#
loop_
_entity_poly.entity_id
_entity_poly.type
_entity_poly.pdbx_seq_one_letter_code
_entity_poly.pdbx_strand_id
1 'polypeptide(L)'
;DIFIGVDVLSSDAAAGNVASIKQVHKHLKNDGAVLIFPAGMVSAYEHSHRRIQDRTWNRLAGQLLKRYQATCLPVHVGGTNSRLFYAAGMVHPRLRTALLPRQLANKQGFNLPLCFGRPIPAAELRLLQSPRVITDYLRISTNALVREPLRSTDPKQQSVVDGSSTIGPHELLKTIESLEQFRLIEHEEFDVYCAPFESLGLIMEQIAIAREVTFRSVGEGTGLSKDSDEFDPHYLHLFLWDKTALRIAGAYRVGLVDEIVAAHGVKGLYSRSLYKYDEAFINQLGSAIEMGRSFIHPDYQKKPVSLNLLWRGIGRILVERPRYHTLFGSVSISREYSDLARALIADTMLTNFKASEYDQLVKPITPHK
;
A
#
# COMPACT_ATOMS: atom_id res chain seq x y z
N ASP A 1 -6.87 28.24 -27.15
CA ASP A 1 -5.92 28.10 -26.03
C ASP A 1 -5.75 29.41 -25.30
N ILE A 2 -6.03 29.43 -23.99
CA ILE A 2 -5.90 30.63 -23.15
C ILE A 2 -4.58 30.50 -22.38
N PHE A 3 -3.62 31.38 -22.66
CA PHE A 3 -2.42 31.51 -21.84
C PHE A 3 -2.65 32.61 -20.80
N ILE A 4 -2.58 32.24 -19.52
CA ILE A 4 -2.74 33.18 -18.40
C ILE A 4 -1.34 33.50 -17.87
N GLY A 5 -0.82 34.67 -18.24
CA GLY A 5 0.51 35.13 -17.79
C GLY A 5 0.54 35.41 -16.29
N VAL A 6 1.62 35.02 -15.62
CA VAL A 6 1.85 35.28 -14.19
C VAL A 6 3.23 35.91 -14.04
N ASP A 7 3.32 37.03 -13.34
CA ASP A 7 4.57 37.68 -12.96
C ASP A 7 5.22 36.91 -11.79
N VAL A 8 6.46 36.48 -11.98
CA VAL A 8 7.23 35.71 -10.99
C VAL A 8 8.53 36.45 -10.61
N LEU A 9 8.78 37.64 -11.16
CA LEU A 9 10.08 38.31 -11.08
C LEU A 9 10.04 39.64 -10.30
N SER A 10 8.88 40.29 -10.21
CA SER A 10 8.74 41.56 -9.48
C SER A 10 8.60 41.39 -7.96
N SER A 11 9.01 42.41 -7.22
CA SER A 11 8.83 42.48 -5.75
C SER A 11 7.34 42.59 -5.35
N ASP A 12 6.48 43.10 -6.23
CA ASP A 12 5.02 43.26 -6.06
C ASP A 12 4.20 42.25 -6.88
N ALA A 13 4.76 41.07 -7.15
CA ALA A 13 4.13 40.01 -7.95
C ALA A 13 2.71 39.65 -7.47
N ALA A 14 2.40 39.82 -6.18
CA ALA A 14 1.07 39.55 -5.64
C ALA A 14 -0.02 40.49 -6.19
N ALA A 15 0.28 41.78 -6.38
CA ALA A 15 -0.65 42.77 -6.91
C ALA A 15 -0.83 42.64 -8.43
N GLY A 16 0.26 42.36 -9.17
CA GLY A 16 0.24 42.16 -10.61
C GLY A 16 -0.54 40.91 -11.06
N ASN A 17 -0.57 39.86 -10.23
CA ASN A 17 -1.19 38.58 -10.58
C ASN A 17 -2.68 38.46 -10.28
N VAL A 18 -3.31 39.50 -9.70
CA VAL A 18 -4.74 39.46 -9.33
C VAL A 18 -5.63 39.23 -10.55
N ALA A 19 -5.33 39.88 -11.67
CA ALA A 19 -6.10 39.72 -12.91
C ALA A 19 -5.99 38.28 -13.46
N SER A 20 -4.79 37.72 -13.44
CA SER A 20 -4.49 36.35 -13.87
C SER A 20 -5.21 35.31 -13.01
N ILE A 21 -5.19 35.49 -11.68
CA ILE A 21 -5.91 34.61 -10.75
C ILE A 21 -7.42 34.68 -11.00
N LYS A 22 -7.97 35.88 -11.25
CA LYS A 22 -9.39 36.03 -11.63
C LYS A 22 -9.75 35.28 -12.91
N GLN A 23 -8.87 35.26 -13.92
CA GLN A 23 -9.08 34.49 -15.14
C GLN A 23 -9.09 32.98 -14.88
N VAL A 24 -8.18 32.46 -14.04
CA VAL A 24 -8.17 31.04 -13.62
C VAL A 24 -9.50 30.68 -12.96
N HIS A 25 -9.96 31.51 -12.02
CA HIS A 25 -11.25 31.30 -11.34
C HIS A 25 -12.43 31.31 -12.30
N LYS A 26 -12.44 32.21 -13.29
CA LYS A 26 -13.50 32.27 -14.32
C LYS A 26 -13.48 31.02 -15.21
N HIS A 27 -12.30 30.54 -15.59
CA HIS A 27 -12.15 29.36 -16.44
C HIS A 27 -12.62 28.09 -15.73
N LEU A 28 -12.19 27.87 -14.48
CA LEU A 28 -12.62 26.73 -13.67
C LEU A 28 -14.11 26.76 -13.34
N LYS A 29 -14.72 27.94 -13.21
CA LYS A 29 -16.18 28.08 -13.01
C LYS A 29 -16.98 27.64 -14.24
N ASN A 30 -16.39 27.71 -15.43
CA ASN A 30 -17.00 27.31 -16.69
C ASN A 30 -16.56 25.89 -17.10
N ASP A 31 -16.24 25.03 -16.13
CA ASP A 31 -15.80 23.64 -16.31
C ASP A 31 -14.56 23.47 -17.22
N GLY A 32 -13.73 24.52 -17.30
CA GLY A 32 -12.48 24.51 -18.05
C GLY A 32 -11.33 23.79 -17.32
N ALA A 33 -10.36 23.29 -18.09
CA ALA A 33 -9.17 22.63 -17.55
C ALA A 33 -8.00 23.62 -17.40
N VAL A 34 -7.25 23.53 -16.29
CA VAL A 34 -6.11 24.41 -16.01
C VAL A 34 -4.85 23.59 -15.75
N LEU A 35 -3.81 23.83 -16.54
CA LEU A 35 -2.45 23.40 -16.24
C LEU A 35 -1.77 24.45 -15.35
N ILE A 36 -1.21 24.02 -14.22
CA ILE A 36 -0.53 24.90 -13.26
C ILE A 36 0.81 24.30 -12.86
N PHE A 37 1.85 25.14 -12.77
CA PHE A 37 3.14 24.81 -12.19
C PHE A 37 3.24 25.46 -10.80
N PRO A 38 2.91 24.74 -9.71
CA PRO A 38 2.65 25.39 -8.42
C PRO A 38 3.91 25.97 -7.75
N ALA A 39 5.11 25.53 -8.15
CA ALA A 39 6.37 26.10 -7.71
C ALA A 39 6.64 27.52 -8.25
N GLY A 40 6.00 27.91 -9.35
CA GLY A 40 6.18 29.19 -10.04
C GLY A 40 7.53 29.39 -10.73
N MET A 41 8.52 28.53 -10.49
CA MET A 41 9.85 28.59 -11.07
C MET A 41 10.37 27.18 -11.41
N VAL A 42 11.36 27.12 -12.28
CA VAL A 42 12.09 25.88 -12.57
C VAL A 42 12.86 25.38 -11.34
N SER A 43 13.02 24.06 -11.27
CA SER A 43 13.74 23.37 -10.19
C SER A 43 15.14 23.93 -9.98
N ALA A 44 15.57 23.96 -8.73
CA ALA A 44 16.83 24.53 -8.29
C ALA A 44 17.67 23.48 -7.55
N TYR A 45 18.98 23.68 -7.50
CA TYR A 45 19.81 22.92 -6.58
C TYR A 45 19.48 23.35 -5.14
N GLU A 46 19.15 22.38 -4.29
CA GLU A 46 18.86 22.62 -2.88
C GLU A 46 19.93 21.99 -1.99
N HIS A 47 20.60 22.82 -1.19
CA HIS A 47 21.79 22.44 -0.45
C HIS A 47 21.52 21.40 0.65
N SER A 48 20.39 21.49 1.35
CA SER A 48 20.05 20.60 2.47
C SER A 48 19.91 19.13 2.05
N HIS A 49 19.30 18.88 0.89
CA HIS A 49 19.09 17.54 0.36
C HIS A 49 20.07 17.18 -0.78
N ARG A 50 21.03 18.07 -1.07
CA ARG A 50 22.04 17.93 -2.15
C ARG A 50 21.48 17.49 -3.50
N ARG A 51 20.24 17.86 -3.81
CA ARG A 51 19.52 17.42 -5.01
C ARG A 51 18.84 18.58 -5.73
N ILE A 52 18.54 18.37 -7.01
CA ILE A 52 17.74 19.31 -7.79
C ILE A 52 16.27 19.03 -7.47
N GLN A 53 15.55 20.01 -6.97
CA GLN A 53 14.11 19.87 -6.73
C GLN A 53 13.38 21.20 -6.91
N ASP A 54 12.06 21.10 -7.06
CA ASP A 54 11.19 22.26 -7.01
C ASP A 54 11.22 22.91 -5.63
N ARG A 55 11.03 24.22 -5.60
CA ARG A 55 10.78 24.94 -4.35
C ARG A 55 9.43 24.55 -3.76
N THR A 56 9.13 25.06 -2.57
CA THR A 56 7.82 24.93 -1.94
C THR A 56 6.71 25.38 -2.89
N TRP A 57 5.76 24.49 -3.14
CA TRP A 57 4.61 24.74 -4.00
C TRP A 57 3.64 25.72 -3.33
N ASN A 58 3.06 26.62 -4.12
CA ASN A 58 2.08 27.59 -3.63
C ASN A 58 0.74 26.91 -3.34
N ARG A 59 0.15 27.24 -2.17
CA ARG A 59 -1.17 26.76 -1.71
C ARG A 59 -2.34 26.98 -2.69
N LEU A 60 -2.16 27.83 -3.71
CA LEU A 60 -3.16 28.13 -4.73
C LEU A 60 -3.73 26.85 -5.37
N ALA A 61 -2.90 25.85 -5.68
CA ALA A 61 -3.37 24.60 -6.28
C ALA A 61 -4.42 23.91 -5.39
N GLY A 62 -4.12 23.74 -4.09
CA GLY A 62 -5.07 23.20 -3.14
C GLY A 62 -6.29 24.09 -2.89
N GLN A 63 -6.14 25.42 -2.95
CA GLN A 63 -7.26 26.36 -2.83
C GLN A 63 -8.26 26.21 -3.99
N LEU A 64 -7.75 26.09 -5.22
CA LEU A 64 -8.57 25.89 -6.41
C LEU A 64 -9.31 24.55 -6.35
N LEU A 65 -8.62 23.46 -6.01
CA LEU A 65 -9.25 22.14 -5.89
C LEU A 65 -10.35 22.12 -4.83
N LYS A 66 -10.10 22.71 -3.66
CA LYS A 66 -11.11 22.75 -2.59
C LYS A 66 -12.34 23.58 -3.00
N ARG A 67 -12.14 24.69 -3.70
CA ARG A 67 -13.22 25.60 -4.12
C ARG A 67 -14.07 25.03 -5.24
N TYR A 68 -13.45 24.41 -6.25
CA TYR A 68 -14.14 23.95 -7.45
C TYR A 68 -14.45 22.45 -7.44
N GLN A 69 -13.99 21.70 -6.43
CA GLN A 69 -14.16 20.25 -6.34
C GLN A 69 -13.70 19.52 -7.62
N ALA A 70 -12.66 20.05 -8.27
CA ALA A 70 -12.15 19.52 -9.53
C ALA A 70 -11.28 18.27 -9.30
N THR A 71 -11.22 17.40 -10.31
CA THR A 71 -10.26 16.29 -10.36
C THR A 71 -8.89 16.80 -10.76
N CYS A 72 -7.83 16.38 -10.06
CA CYS A 72 -6.46 16.76 -10.36
C CYS A 72 -5.68 15.60 -11.00
N LEU A 73 -4.95 15.86 -12.08
CA LEU A 73 -4.03 14.89 -12.67
C LEU A 73 -2.59 15.32 -12.37
N PRO A 74 -1.85 14.59 -11.50
CA PRO A 74 -0.43 14.89 -11.28
C PRO A 74 0.38 14.50 -12.52
N VAL A 75 1.28 15.39 -12.94
CA VAL A 75 2.15 15.20 -14.10
C VAL A 75 3.58 15.53 -13.68
N HIS A 76 4.46 14.55 -13.71
CA HIS A 76 5.88 14.76 -13.50
C HIS A 76 6.55 15.09 -14.82
N VAL A 77 7.26 16.21 -14.86
CA VAL A 77 8.07 16.65 -16.00
C VAL A 77 9.52 16.33 -15.70
N GLY A 78 10.08 15.34 -16.38
CA GLY A 78 11.47 14.96 -16.21
C GLY A 78 12.43 15.88 -16.97
N GLY A 79 13.73 15.58 -16.88
CA GLY A 79 14.79 16.34 -17.53
C GLY A 79 15.43 17.40 -16.64
N THR A 80 16.68 17.75 -16.95
CA THR A 80 17.47 18.72 -16.19
C THR A 80 18.09 19.77 -17.11
N ASN A 81 18.34 20.94 -16.54
CA ASN A 81 19.12 22.00 -17.20
C ASN A 81 20.63 21.67 -17.15
N SER A 82 21.43 22.46 -17.85
CA SER A 82 22.88 22.29 -17.87
C SER A 82 23.52 22.51 -16.50
N ARG A 83 24.69 21.90 -16.24
CA ARG A 83 25.46 22.11 -15.00
C ARG A 83 25.78 23.59 -14.76
N LEU A 84 26.06 24.35 -15.83
CA LEU A 84 26.30 25.78 -15.77
C LEU A 84 25.07 26.56 -15.27
N PHE A 85 23.86 26.15 -15.66
CA PHE A 85 22.62 26.77 -15.18
C PHE A 85 22.46 26.61 -13.66
N TYR A 86 22.73 25.42 -13.13
CA TYR A 86 22.67 25.18 -11.69
C TYR A 86 23.81 25.86 -10.95
N ALA A 87 25.03 25.88 -11.52
CA ALA A 87 26.17 26.60 -10.96
C ALA A 87 25.92 28.11 -10.87
N ALA A 88 25.40 28.72 -11.93
CA ALA A 88 25.03 30.14 -11.93
C ALA A 88 23.91 30.44 -10.91
N GLY A 89 22.97 29.50 -10.71
CA GLY A 89 21.94 29.61 -9.69
C GLY A 89 22.45 29.54 -8.26
N MET A 90 23.57 28.85 -8.01
CA MET A 90 24.25 28.88 -6.71
C MET A 90 24.93 30.23 -6.46
N VAL A 91 25.39 30.92 -7.51
CA VAL A 91 25.98 32.27 -7.40
C VAL A 91 24.90 33.33 -7.18
N HIS A 92 23.86 33.36 -8.02
CA HIS A 92 22.75 34.30 -7.83
C HIS A 92 21.47 33.87 -8.59
N PRO A 93 20.27 33.94 -7.98
CA PRO A 93 19.01 33.56 -8.62
C PRO A 93 18.71 34.27 -9.95
N ARG A 94 19.09 35.56 -10.09
CA ARG A 94 18.88 36.32 -11.34
C ARG A 94 19.78 35.86 -12.49
N LEU A 95 21.01 35.40 -12.19
CA LEU A 95 21.91 34.86 -13.22
C LEU A 95 21.33 33.59 -13.82
N ARG A 96 20.74 32.74 -12.97
CA ARG A 96 19.97 31.57 -13.43
C ARG A 96 18.83 31.97 -14.34
N THR A 97 18.01 32.96 -13.96
CA THR A 97 16.90 33.45 -14.80
C THR A 97 17.40 33.98 -16.15
N ALA A 98 18.51 34.72 -16.17
CA ALA A 98 19.12 35.23 -17.40
C ALA A 98 19.59 34.11 -18.36
N LEU A 99 19.89 32.92 -17.85
CA LEU A 99 20.29 31.75 -18.63
C LEU A 99 19.13 30.92 -19.18
N LEU A 100 17.87 31.23 -18.83
CA LEU A 100 16.70 30.50 -19.32
C LEU A 100 16.58 30.48 -20.85
N PRO A 101 16.77 31.60 -21.59
CA PRO A 101 16.74 31.57 -23.05
C PRO A 101 17.76 30.61 -23.66
N ARG A 102 18.96 30.53 -23.05
CA ARG A 102 20.01 29.59 -23.47
C ARG A 102 19.63 28.14 -23.19
N GLN A 103 18.95 27.85 -22.07
CA GLN A 103 18.44 26.51 -21.82
C GLN A 103 17.34 26.15 -22.83
N LEU A 104 16.43 27.07 -23.14
CA LEU A 104 15.40 26.81 -24.14
C LEU A 104 16.00 26.49 -25.51
N ALA A 105 16.99 27.28 -25.94
CA ALA A 105 17.69 27.06 -27.21
C ALA A 105 18.45 25.71 -27.25
N ASN A 106 19.06 25.29 -26.14
CA ASN A 106 19.81 24.02 -26.09
C ASN A 106 18.93 22.76 -26.00
N LYS A 107 17.61 22.93 -25.82
CA LYS A 107 16.63 21.84 -25.80
C LYS A 107 15.88 21.68 -27.13
N GLN A 108 16.33 22.30 -28.21
CA GLN A 108 15.80 22.02 -29.54
C GLN A 108 15.96 20.53 -29.87
N GLY A 109 14.85 19.87 -30.23
CA GLY A 109 14.83 18.43 -30.51
C GLY A 109 14.96 17.51 -29.29
N PHE A 110 14.93 18.04 -28.07
CA PHE A 110 15.01 17.23 -26.85
C PHE A 110 13.67 16.58 -26.52
N ASN A 111 13.67 15.25 -26.36
CA ASN A 111 12.51 14.51 -25.88
C ASN A 111 12.36 14.68 -24.37
N LEU A 112 11.36 15.45 -23.95
CA LEU A 112 11.05 15.70 -22.55
C LEU A 112 10.16 14.57 -22.00
N PRO A 113 10.65 13.71 -21.08
CA PRO A 113 9.84 12.65 -20.54
C PRO A 113 8.76 13.22 -19.62
N LEU A 114 7.50 12.86 -19.88
CA LEU A 114 6.35 13.20 -19.06
C LEU A 114 5.78 11.91 -18.45
N CYS A 115 5.61 11.89 -17.14
CA CYS A 115 4.96 10.78 -16.44
C CYS A 115 3.62 11.28 -15.87
N PHE A 116 2.53 10.65 -16.29
CA PHE A 116 1.18 10.97 -15.84
C PHE A 116 0.79 10.00 -14.71
N GLY A 117 0.31 10.55 -13.60
CA GLY A 117 -0.20 9.75 -12.50
C GLY A 117 -1.67 9.38 -12.66
N ARG A 118 -2.24 8.86 -11.57
CA ARG A 118 -3.68 8.58 -11.50
C ARG A 118 -4.45 9.89 -11.25
N PRO A 119 -5.63 10.09 -11.89
CA PRO A 119 -6.53 11.19 -11.52
C PRO A 119 -6.93 11.10 -10.04
N ILE A 120 -6.73 12.20 -9.31
CA ILE A 120 -7.09 12.38 -7.90
C ILE A 120 -8.44 13.11 -7.84
N PRO A 121 -9.55 12.41 -7.58
CA PRO A 121 -10.87 13.03 -7.47
C PRO A 121 -10.98 13.87 -6.21
N ALA A 122 -11.81 14.91 -6.23
CA ALA A 122 -12.02 15.78 -5.07
C ALA A 122 -12.52 15.02 -3.82
N ALA A 123 -13.23 13.90 -4.01
CA ALA A 123 -13.68 13.03 -2.93
C ALA A 123 -12.53 12.47 -2.08
N GLU A 124 -11.38 12.16 -2.69
CA GLU A 124 -10.18 11.65 -2.01
C GLU A 124 -9.54 12.73 -1.12
N LEU A 125 -9.67 14.00 -1.53
CA LEU A 125 -9.09 15.14 -0.83
C LEU A 125 -9.99 15.68 0.30
N ARG A 126 -11.20 15.14 0.50
CA ARG A 126 -12.18 15.66 1.47
C ARG A 126 -11.67 15.66 2.91
N LEU A 127 -10.83 14.70 3.27
CA LEU A 127 -10.26 14.59 4.60
C LEU A 127 -9.13 15.61 4.85
N LEU A 128 -8.54 16.17 3.79
CA LEU A 128 -7.46 17.15 3.89
C LEU A 128 -8.03 18.56 4.07
N GLN A 129 -8.06 19.05 5.31
CA GLN A 129 -8.74 20.30 5.64
C GLN A 129 -8.02 21.56 5.14
N SER A 130 -6.70 21.55 5.02
CA SER A 130 -5.92 22.75 4.67
C SER A 130 -5.52 22.77 3.19
N PRO A 131 -5.69 23.90 2.47
CA PRO A 131 -5.20 24.06 1.10
C PRO A 131 -3.69 23.84 0.95
N ARG A 132 -2.90 24.11 2.00
CA ARG A 132 -1.47 23.80 2.01
C ARG A 132 -1.24 22.29 1.99
N VAL A 133 -1.89 21.55 2.89
CA VAL A 133 -1.79 20.09 2.97
C VAL A 133 -2.23 19.42 1.66
N ILE A 134 -3.30 19.92 1.03
CA ILE A 134 -3.70 19.44 -0.30
C ILE A 134 -2.58 19.65 -1.32
N THR A 135 -1.97 20.84 -1.34
CA THR A 135 -0.87 21.15 -2.26
C THR A 135 0.36 20.26 -2.01
N ASP A 136 0.69 20.02 -0.74
CA ASP A 136 1.80 19.14 -0.35
C ASP A 136 1.52 17.69 -0.76
N TYR A 137 0.28 17.22 -0.59
CA TYR A 137 -0.16 15.92 -1.10
C TYR A 137 0.08 15.81 -2.62
N LEU A 138 -0.40 16.79 -3.41
CA LEU A 138 -0.17 16.81 -4.85
C LEU A 138 1.32 16.80 -5.22
N ARG A 139 2.14 17.52 -4.47
CA ARG A 139 3.60 17.56 -4.69
C ARG A 139 4.22 16.19 -4.44
N ILE A 140 3.83 15.52 -3.35
CA ILE A 140 4.28 14.15 -3.04
C ILE A 140 3.81 13.18 -4.12
N SER A 141 2.52 13.22 -4.48
CA SER A 141 1.96 12.36 -5.55
C SER A 141 2.67 12.57 -6.88
N THR A 142 3.03 13.82 -7.22
CA THR A 142 3.76 14.13 -8.46
C THR A 142 5.21 13.66 -8.39
N ASN A 143 5.89 13.85 -7.26
CA ASN A 143 7.27 13.38 -7.08
C ASN A 143 7.36 11.85 -7.04
N ALA A 144 6.34 11.16 -6.52
CA ALA A 144 6.28 9.71 -6.49
C ALA A 144 6.14 9.08 -7.89
N LEU A 145 5.82 9.86 -8.92
CA LEU A 145 5.83 9.40 -10.32
C LEU A 145 7.24 9.21 -10.88
N VAL A 146 8.27 9.73 -10.20
CA VAL A 146 9.66 9.47 -10.53
C VAL A 146 9.93 8.00 -10.26
N ARG A 147 9.79 7.18 -11.31
CA ARG A 147 10.32 5.82 -11.29
C ARG A 147 11.84 5.94 -11.31
N GLU A 148 12.50 5.62 -10.20
CA GLU A 148 13.84 5.06 -10.31
C GLU A 148 13.72 3.79 -11.15
N PRO A 149 14.65 3.51 -12.08
CA PRO A 149 14.66 2.23 -12.75
C PRO A 149 14.85 1.17 -11.68
N LEU A 150 13.73 0.53 -11.29
CA LEU A 150 13.75 -0.70 -10.51
C LEU A 150 14.71 -1.61 -11.26
N ARG A 151 15.83 -1.97 -10.61
CA ARG A 151 16.60 -3.12 -11.02
C ARG A 151 15.66 -4.30 -10.84
N SER A 152 14.91 -4.62 -11.89
CA SER A 152 14.17 -5.87 -11.99
C SER A 152 15.23 -6.96 -12.04
N THR A 153 15.64 -7.45 -10.88
CA THR A 153 16.04 -8.84 -10.79
C THR A 153 14.76 -9.62 -11.05
N ASP A 154 14.49 -9.92 -12.32
CA ASP A 154 13.46 -10.89 -12.68
C ASP A 154 13.83 -12.20 -11.99
N PRO A 155 13.13 -12.62 -10.92
CA PRO A 155 13.25 -13.98 -10.48
C PRO A 155 12.62 -14.78 -11.61
N LYS A 156 13.40 -15.69 -12.21
CA LYS A 156 12.93 -16.61 -13.25
C LYS A 156 11.50 -17.05 -12.91
N GLN A 157 10.55 -16.62 -13.72
CA GLN A 157 9.17 -17.08 -13.66
C GLN A 157 9.19 -18.57 -13.99
N GLN A 158 9.34 -19.42 -12.98
CA GLN A 158 8.79 -20.75 -13.07
C GLN A 158 7.28 -20.53 -13.04
N SER A 159 6.64 -20.71 -14.18
CA SER A 159 5.20 -20.88 -14.24
C SER A 159 4.86 -21.91 -13.18
N VAL A 160 4.11 -21.50 -12.16
CA VAL A 160 3.15 -22.43 -11.60
C VAL A 160 2.23 -22.69 -12.77
N VAL A 161 2.57 -23.76 -13.49
CA VAL A 161 1.56 -24.61 -14.10
C VAL A 161 0.47 -24.65 -13.03
N ASP A 162 -0.77 -24.34 -13.40
CA ASP A 162 -1.92 -24.87 -12.66
C ASP A 162 -1.76 -26.39 -12.68
N GLY A 163 -0.84 -26.89 -11.86
CA GLY A 163 -0.84 -28.21 -11.33
C GLY A 163 -1.96 -28.15 -10.33
N SER A 164 -3.19 -28.06 -10.87
CA SER A 164 -4.29 -28.84 -10.34
C SER A 164 -3.69 -30.22 -10.17
N SER A 165 -3.20 -30.43 -8.96
CA SER A 165 -2.99 -31.74 -8.43
C SER A 165 -4.30 -32.45 -8.73
N THR A 166 -4.15 -33.57 -9.42
CA THR A 166 -5.02 -34.67 -9.84
C THR A 166 -6.12 -35.09 -8.86
N ILE A 167 -6.68 -34.16 -8.09
CA ILE A 167 -7.68 -34.35 -7.05
C ILE A 167 -9.02 -34.10 -7.71
N GLY A 168 -9.83 -35.15 -7.78
CA GLY A 168 -11.16 -35.06 -8.34
C GLY A 168 -12.08 -34.19 -7.45
N PRO A 169 -13.04 -33.44 -8.03
CA PRO A 169 -14.05 -32.71 -7.27
C PRO A 169 -14.75 -33.56 -6.19
N HIS A 170 -14.89 -34.86 -6.43
CA HIS A 170 -15.50 -35.81 -5.50
C HIS A 170 -14.70 -35.97 -4.20
N GLU A 171 -13.37 -35.98 -4.25
CA GLU A 171 -12.52 -36.12 -3.06
C GLU A 171 -12.53 -34.85 -2.20
N LEU A 172 -12.57 -33.68 -2.85
CA LEU A 172 -12.71 -32.40 -2.16
C LEU A 172 -14.06 -32.30 -1.44
N LEU A 173 -15.15 -32.65 -2.12
CA LEU A 173 -16.48 -32.68 -1.52
C LEU A 173 -16.54 -33.61 -0.30
N LYS A 174 -16.02 -34.83 -0.42
CA LYS A 174 -15.94 -35.77 0.71
C LYS A 174 -15.12 -35.23 1.87
N THR A 175 -14.02 -34.53 1.58
CA THR A 175 -13.19 -33.90 2.63
C THR A 175 -13.96 -32.77 3.32
N ILE A 176 -14.64 -31.90 2.57
CA ILE A 176 -15.49 -30.85 3.13
C ILE A 176 -16.64 -31.42 3.97
N GLU A 177 -17.30 -32.48 3.52
CA GLU A 177 -18.34 -33.18 4.30
C GLU A 177 -17.80 -33.70 5.63
N SER A 178 -16.56 -34.21 5.67
CA SER A 178 -15.93 -34.64 6.92
C SER A 178 -15.59 -33.48 7.88
N LEU A 179 -15.57 -32.25 7.38
CA LEU A 179 -15.30 -31.03 8.15
C LEU A 179 -16.56 -30.34 8.68
N GLU A 180 -17.75 -30.96 8.52
CA GLU A 180 -19.03 -30.35 8.89
C GLU A 180 -19.09 -29.89 10.36
N GLN A 181 -18.49 -30.66 11.28
CA GLN A 181 -18.39 -30.31 12.70
C GLN A 181 -17.54 -29.05 12.99
N PHE A 182 -16.71 -28.63 12.03
CA PHE A 182 -15.86 -27.44 12.11
C PHE A 182 -16.47 -26.24 11.37
N ARG A 183 -17.69 -26.37 10.83
CA ARG A 183 -18.38 -25.29 10.13
C ARG A 183 -18.83 -24.22 11.14
N LEU A 184 -18.39 -23.00 10.91
CA LEU A 184 -18.73 -21.84 11.74
C LEU A 184 -19.92 -21.06 11.18
N ILE A 185 -20.01 -20.96 9.86
CA ILE A 185 -21.04 -20.17 9.17
C ILE A 185 -21.46 -20.90 7.90
N GLU A 186 -22.76 -21.07 7.74
CA GLU A 186 -23.42 -21.45 6.49
C GLU A 186 -23.97 -20.18 5.82
N HIS A 187 -23.66 -19.99 4.54
CA HIS A 187 -24.17 -18.89 3.72
C HIS A 187 -24.52 -19.42 2.32
N GLU A 188 -25.39 -18.75 1.57
CA GLU A 188 -25.95 -19.28 0.31
C GLU A 188 -24.88 -19.81 -0.67
N GLU A 189 -23.89 -19.00 -1.01
CA GLU A 189 -22.81 -19.38 -1.96
C GLU A 189 -21.54 -19.92 -1.29
N PHE A 190 -21.36 -19.64 0.00
CA PHE A 190 -20.10 -19.86 0.70
C PHE A 190 -20.33 -20.46 2.08
N ASP A 191 -19.40 -21.30 2.52
CA ASP A 191 -19.36 -21.76 3.91
C ASP A 191 -18.02 -21.36 4.54
N VAL A 192 -18.03 -21.10 5.85
CA VAL A 192 -16.83 -20.75 6.63
C VAL A 192 -16.55 -21.85 7.63
N TYR A 193 -15.33 -22.36 7.62
CA TYR A 193 -14.87 -23.43 8.50
C TYR A 193 -13.64 -22.98 9.30
N CYS A 194 -13.45 -23.54 10.49
CA CYS A 194 -12.22 -23.41 11.25
C CYS A 194 -11.82 -24.74 11.87
N ALA A 195 -10.78 -25.38 11.32
CA ALA A 195 -10.40 -26.74 11.69
C ALA A 195 -8.89 -26.83 12.03
N PRO A 196 -8.48 -27.79 12.88
CA PRO A 196 -7.07 -28.07 13.12
C PRO A 196 -6.42 -28.70 11.88
N PHE A 197 -5.11 -28.48 11.71
CA PHE A 197 -4.34 -28.93 10.56
C PHE A 197 -4.56 -30.42 10.22
N GLU A 198 -4.54 -31.29 11.22
CA GLU A 198 -4.68 -32.75 11.06
C GLU A 198 -6.02 -33.18 10.45
N SER A 199 -7.07 -32.37 10.60
CA SER A 199 -8.40 -32.66 10.06
C SER A 199 -8.58 -32.19 8.60
N LEU A 200 -7.75 -31.25 8.13
CA LEU A 200 -7.97 -30.57 6.84
C LEU A 200 -7.71 -31.47 5.62
N GLY A 201 -6.80 -32.45 5.75
CA GLY A 201 -6.42 -33.32 4.63
C GLY A 201 -6.09 -32.52 3.35
N LEU A 202 -6.80 -32.83 2.27
CA LEU A 202 -6.61 -32.18 0.95
C LEU A 202 -6.93 -30.68 0.96
N ILE A 203 -7.76 -30.20 1.89
CA ILE A 203 -8.12 -28.79 1.99
C ILE A 203 -6.92 -27.93 2.38
N MET A 204 -6.01 -28.46 3.20
CA MET A 204 -4.79 -27.72 3.56
C MET A 204 -3.93 -27.44 2.32
N GLU A 205 -3.84 -28.40 1.39
CA GLU A 205 -3.11 -28.19 0.14
C GLU A 205 -3.77 -27.10 -0.72
N GLN A 206 -5.10 -27.09 -0.79
CA GLN A 206 -5.84 -26.06 -1.52
C GLN A 206 -5.67 -24.67 -0.89
N ILE A 207 -5.61 -24.59 0.45
CA ILE A 207 -5.29 -23.34 1.16
C ILE A 207 -3.87 -22.87 0.79
N ALA A 208 -2.89 -23.77 0.82
CA ALA A 208 -1.49 -23.45 0.51
C ALA A 208 -1.29 -22.99 -0.95
N ILE A 209 -1.98 -23.62 -1.90
CA ILE A 209 -1.97 -23.22 -3.32
C ILE A 209 -2.61 -21.84 -3.48
N ALA A 210 -3.83 -21.65 -2.95
CA ALA A 210 -4.53 -20.37 -3.05
C ALA A 210 -3.76 -19.22 -2.36
N ARG A 211 -3.05 -19.53 -1.27
CA ARG A 211 -2.16 -18.61 -0.57
C ARG A 211 -0.99 -18.16 -1.46
N GLU A 212 -0.29 -19.10 -2.09
CA GLU A 212 0.80 -18.78 -3.01
C GLU A 212 0.34 -17.95 -4.21
N VAL A 213 -0.78 -18.34 -4.83
CA VAL A 213 -1.37 -17.57 -5.95
C VAL A 213 -1.64 -16.14 -5.54
N THR A 214 -2.23 -15.95 -4.35
CA THR A 214 -2.61 -14.62 -3.86
C THR A 214 -1.38 -13.77 -3.55
N PHE A 215 -0.43 -14.29 -2.77
CA PHE A 215 0.76 -13.53 -2.40
C PHE A 215 1.64 -13.23 -3.62
N ARG A 216 1.77 -14.17 -4.56
CA ARG A 216 2.50 -13.92 -5.82
C ARG A 216 1.90 -12.80 -6.66
N SER A 217 0.57 -12.69 -6.71
CA SER A 217 -0.08 -11.65 -7.51
C SER A 217 0.27 -10.22 -7.08
N VAL A 218 0.75 -10.03 -5.84
CA VAL A 218 1.18 -8.73 -5.29
C VAL A 218 2.69 -8.63 -5.09
N GLY A 219 3.45 -9.50 -5.77
CA GLY A 219 4.92 -9.54 -5.67
C GLY A 219 5.46 -10.07 -4.33
N GLU A 220 4.59 -10.73 -3.54
CA GLU A 220 4.94 -11.52 -2.37
C GLU A 220 4.96 -13.02 -2.76
N GLY A 221 4.97 -13.95 -1.79
CA GLY A 221 4.93 -15.39 -2.07
C GLY A 221 6.31 -16.06 -2.08
N THR A 222 6.28 -17.39 -2.03
CA THR A 222 7.47 -18.23 -1.88
C THR A 222 8.19 -18.49 -3.21
N GLY A 223 7.46 -18.37 -4.32
CA GLY A 223 7.94 -18.79 -5.64
C GLY A 223 7.83 -20.30 -5.89
N LEU A 224 7.27 -21.06 -4.96
CA LEU A 224 7.04 -22.51 -5.08
C LEU A 224 5.64 -22.81 -5.65
N SER A 225 5.28 -24.08 -5.80
CA SER A 225 3.93 -24.47 -6.24
C SER A 225 2.84 -24.23 -5.20
N LYS A 226 3.21 -24.22 -3.91
CA LYS A 226 2.31 -23.96 -2.78
C LYS A 226 3.07 -23.24 -1.66
N ASP A 227 2.38 -22.35 -0.94
CA ASP A 227 2.90 -21.66 0.24
C ASP A 227 2.47 -22.49 1.45
N SER A 228 3.38 -23.30 1.98
CA SER A 228 3.24 -24.03 3.24
C SER A 228 4.54 -23.91 4.02
N ASP A 229 4.44 -23.81 5.34
CA ASP A 229 5.60 -23.69 6.23
C ASP A 229 5.46 -24.57 7.47
N GLU A 230 6.56 -24.70 8.23
CA GLU A 230 6.66 -25.57 9.40
C GLU A 230 5.69 -25.23 10.53
N PHE A 231 5.09 -24.03 10.50
CA PHE A 231 4.12 -23.61 11.49
C PHE A 231 2.69 -24.04 11.13
N ASP A 232 2.37 -24.45 9.89
CA ASP A 232 0.98 -24.82 9.51
C ASP A 232 0.34 -25.83 10.50
N PRO A 233 1.06 -26.84 11.00
CA PRO A 233 0.52 -27.80 11.98
C PRO A 233 0.17 -27.22 13.35
N HIS A 234 0.76 -26.09 13.76
CA HIS A 234 0.52 -25.51 15.08
C HIS A 234 -0.79 -24.70 15.13
N TYR A 235 -1.41 -24.40 13.98
CA TYR A 235 -2.51 -23.44 13.86
C TYR A 235 -3.81 -24.14 13.47
N LEU A 236 -4.92 -23.55 13.91
CA LEU A 236 -6.20 -23.75 13.26
C LEU A 236 -6.22 -22.94 11.95
N HIS A 237 -7.00 -23.41 10.98
CA HIS A 237 -7.15 -22.74 9.69
C HIS A 237 -8.61 -22.34 9.49
N LEU A 238 -8.85 -21.04 9.51
CA LEU A 238 -10.13 -20.44 9.17
C LEU A 238 -10.16 -20.21 7.66
N PHE A 239 -11.10 -20.80 6.94
CA PHE A 239 -11.17 -20.64 5.48
C PHE A 239 -12.61 -20.46 4.97
N LEU A 240 -12.70 -19.79 3.83
CA LEU A 240 -13.93 -19.53 3.09
C LEU A 240 -13.99 -20.48 1.89
N TRP A 241 -14.98 -21.36 1.88
CA TRP A 241 -15.22 -22.35 0.83
C TRP A 241 -16.29 -21.86 -0.14
N ASP A 242 -16.00 -21.85 -1.44
CA ASP A 242 -16.98 -21.61 -2.49
C ASP A 242 -17.64 -22.94 -2.88
N LYS A 243 -18.96 -23.05 -2.65
CA LYS A 243 -19.72 -24.28 -2.89
C LYS A 243 -19.92 -24.59 -4.37
N THR A 244 -19.93 -23.56 -5.22
CA THR A 244 -20.15 -23.72 -6.67
C THR A 244 -18.83 -24.02 -7.38
N ALA A 245 -17.79 -23.26 -7.06
CA ALA A 245 -16.49 -23.39 -7.69
C ALA A 245 -15.60 -24.47 -7.03
N LEU A 246 -16.03 -25.03 -5.90
CA LEU A 246 -15.33 -26.06 -5.12
C LEU A 246 -13.87 -25.69 -4.83
N ARG A 247 -13.65 -24.48 -4.32
CA ARG A 247 -12.31 -23.95 -4.05
C ARG A 247 -12.27 -22.97 -2.89
N ILE A 248 -11.05 -22.69 -2.44
CA ILE A 248 -10.77 -21.73 -1.36
C ILE A 248 -10.84 -20.30 -1.89
N ALA A 249 -11.74 -19.50 -1.33
CA ALA A 249 -11.91 -18.09 -1.65
C ALA A 249 -11.05 -17.16 -0.78
N GLY A 250 -10.63 -17.62 0.39
CA GLY A 250 -9.75 -16.88 1.30
C GLY A 250 -9.56 -17.63 2.62
N ALA A 251 -8.55 -17.26 3.40
CA ALA A 251 -8.26 -17.91 4.67
C ALA A 251 -7.46 -17.04 5.65
N TYR A 252 -7.39 -17.49 6.89
CA TYR A 252 -6.54 -17.03 7.98
C TYR A 252 -5.95 -18.24 8.71
N ARG A 253 -4.70 -18.12 9.16
CA ARG A 253 -4.20 -18.91 10.29
C ARG A 253 -4.70 -18.30 11.59
N VAL A 254 -5.09 -19.18 12.52
CA VAL A 254 -5.63 -18.86 13.84
C VAL A 254 -4.84 -19.64 14.88
N GLY A 255 -3.92 -18.96 15.57
CA GLY A 255 -2.99 -19.57 16.52
C GLY A 255 -3.44 -19.31 17.94
N LEU A 256 -3.87 -20.35 18.64
CA LEU A 256 -4.23 -20.27 20.06
C LEU A 256 -2.92 -20.18 20.87
N VAL A 257 -2.58 -18.99 21.35
CA VAL A 257 -1.20 -18.68 21.79
C VAL A 257 -0.78 -19.52 22.99
N ASP A 258 -1.66 -19.67 23.97
CA ASP A 258 -1.37 -20.46 25.17
C ASP A 258 -1.16 -21.94 24.82
N GLU A 259 -1.96 -22.49 23.91
CA GLU A 259 -1.82 -23.88 23.43
C GLU A 259 -0.51 -24.08 22.64
N ILE A 260 -0.20 -23.18 21.71
CA ILE A 260 1.05 -23.25 20.92
C ILE A 260 2.27 -23.09 21.82
N VAL A 261 2.27 -22.14 22.74
CA VAL A 261 3.40 -21.89 23.65
C VAL A 261 3.56 -23.03 24.64
N ALA A 262 2.48 -23.64 25.13
CA ALA A 262 2.56 -24.81 25.98
C ALA A 262 3.20 -26.02 25.27
N ALA A 263 2.89 -26.23 23.97
CA ALA A 263 3.39 -27.36 23.20
C ALA A 263 4.80 -27.15 22.60
N HIS A 264 5.10 -25.94 22.13
CA HIS A 264 6.28 -25.64 21.31
C HIS A 264 7.14 -24.49 21.84
N GLY A 265 6.75 -23.89 22.97
CA GLY A 265 7.33 -22.65 23.48
C GLY A 265 7.03 -21.45 22.59
N VAL A 266 7.58 -20.28 22.96
CA VAL A 266 7.40 -19.02 22.19
C VAL A 266 7.91 -19.13 20.75
N LYS A 267 8.82 -20.07 20.46
CA LYS A 267 9.31 -20.33 19.11
C LYS A 267 8.30 -21.04 18.20
N GLY A 268 7.23 -21.61 18.76
CA GLY A 268 6.14 -22.19 17.99
C GLY A 268 5.26 -21.17 17.27
N LEU A 269 5.36 -19.89 17.64
CA LEU A 269 4.62 -18.79 17.05
C LEU A 269 5.33 -18.28 15.78
N TYR A 270 4.61 -18.22 14.67
CA TYR A 270 5.08 -17.75 13.37
C TYR A 270 5.70 -16.35 13.45
N SER A 271 5.08 -15.40 14.14
CA SER A 271 5.64 -14.04 14.26
C SER A 271 7.00 -14.01 14.94
N ARG A 272 7.42 -15.06 15.65
CA ARG A 272 8.77 -15.18 16.21
C ARG A 272 9.86 -15.32 15.15
N SER A 273 9.48 -15.73 13.93
CA SER A 273 10.34 -15.72 12.74
C SER A 273 10.55 -14.32 12.14
N LEU A 274 9.70 -13.36 12.50
CA LEU A 274 9.74 -11.97 12.01
C LEU A 274 10.20 -10.97 13.08
N TYR A 275 9.91 -11.27 14.34
CA TYR A 275 10.14 -10.39 15.48
C TYR A 275 10.88 -11.12 16.62
N LYS A 276 11.70 -10.37 17.33
CA LYS A 276 12.35 -10.75 18.59
C LYS A 276 11.42 -10.35 19.73
N TYR A 277 10.90 -11.35 20.42
CA TYR A 277 10.17 -11.22 21.68
C TYR A 277 10.29 -12.54 22.47
N ASP A 278 9.83 -12.57 23.71
CA ASP A 278 9.88 -13.73 24.59
C ASP A 278 8.58 -13.87 25.41
N GLU A 279 8.60 -14.66 26.48
CA GLU A 279 7.44 -14.89 27.35
C GLU A 279 6.90 -13.62 27.99
N ALA A 280 7.73 -12.59 28.23
CA ALA A 280 7.25 -11.34 28.82
C ALA A 280 6.27 -10.62 27.88
N PHE A 281 6.53 -10.66 26.57
CA PHE A 281 5.60 -10.15 25.56
C PHE A 281 4.28 -10.92 25.55
N ILE A 282 4.36 -12.25 25.57
CA ILE A 282 3.17 -13.13 25.56
C ILE A 282 2.33 -12.93 26.82
N ASN A 283 2.97 -12.87 27.99
CA ASN A 283 2.30 -12.63 29.26
C ASN A 283 1.60 -11.28 29.28
N GLN A 284 2.17 -10.24 28.66
CA GLN A 284 1.53 -8.93 28.57
C GLN A 284 0.35 -8.91 27.59
N LEU A 285 0.38 -9.68 26.49
CA LEU A 285 -0.76 -9.84 25.60
C LEU A 285 -1.96 -10.53 26.28
N GLY A 286 -1.69 -11.37 27.28
CA GLY A 286 -2.67 -12.17 27.99
C GLY A 286 -3.23 -13.29 27.11
N SER A 287 -4.53 -13.55 27.22
CA SER A 287 -5.21 -14.57 26.41
C SER A 287 -5.39 -14.08 24.98
N ALA A 288 -4.41 -14.43 24.13
CA ALA A 288 -4.32 -13.96 22.76
C ALA A 288 -4.49 -15.06 21.72
N ILE A 289 -4.93 -14.65 20.53
CA ILE A 289 -4.89 -15.45 19.31
C ILE A 289 -3.96 -14.74 18.32
N GLU A 290 -2.97 -15.48 17.80
CA GLU A 290 -2.15 -15.03 16.70
C GLU A 290 -2.88 -15.22 15.38
N MET A 291 -3.12 -14.12 14.67
CA MET A 291 -3.72 -14.10 13.35
C MET A 291 -2.64 -13.89 12.31
N GLY A 292 -2.64 -14.68 11.24
CA GLY A 292 -1.61 -14.57 10.22
C GLY A 292 -2.00 -15.19 8.89
N ARG A 293 -1.12 -15.03 7.89
CA ARG A 293 -1.27 -15.62 6.55
C ARG A 293 -2.63 -15.32 5.91
N SER A 294 -3.20 -14.15 6.22
CA SER A 294 -4.52 -13.77 5.75
C SER A 294 -4.51 -13.46 4.26
N PHE A 295 -5.46 -14.03 3.50
CA PHE A 295 -5.58 -13.72 2.08
C PHE A 295 -7.03 -13.85 1.59
N ILE A 296 -7.34 -13.13 0.51
CA ILE A 296 -8.53 -13.32 -0.32
C ILE A 296 -8.03 -13.62 -1.73
N HIS A 297 -8.42 -14.77 -2.28
CA HIS A 297 -8.00 -15.20 -3.60
C HIS A 297 -8.40 -14.15 -4.66
N PRO A 298 -7.55 -13.83 -5.67
CA PRO A 298 -7.79 -12.75 -6.63
C PRO A 298 -9.20 -12.71 -7.23
N ASP A 299 -9.76 -13.86 -7.61
CA ASP A 299 -11.12 -13.99 -8.16
C ASP A 299 -12.27 -13.59 -7.21
N TYR A 300 -11.95 -13.41 -5.94
CA TYR A 300 -12.88 -13.04 -4.87
C TYR A 300 -12.58 -11.65 -4.30
N GLN A 301 -11.48 -11.02 -4.72
CA GLN A 301 -11.18 -9.66 -4.29
C GLN A 301 -12.22 -8.67 -4.82
N LYS A 302 -12.41 -7.56 -4.08
CA LYS A 302 -13.44 -6.54 -4.35
C LYS A 302 -14.89 -7.02 -4.23
N LYS A 303 -15.13 -8.29 -3.84
CA LYS A 303 -16.44 -8.78 -3.41
C LYS A 303 -16.59 -8.55 -1.90
N PRO A 304 -17.50 -7.68 -1.44
CA PRO A 304 -17.62 -7.37 -0.01
C PRO A 304 -17.92 -8.60 0.87
N VAL A 305 -18.64 -9.58 0.31
CA VAL A 305 -19.06 -10.80 1.01
C VAL A 305 -17.87 -11.65 1.48
N SER A 306 -16.80 -11.75 0.70
CA SER A 306 -15.70 -12.69 0.98
C SER A 306 -14.93 -12.30 2.25
N LEU A 307 -14.56 -11.03 2.38
CA LEU A 307 -13.89 -10.55 3.60
C LEU A 307 -14.85 -10.50 4.79
N ASN A 308 -16.11 -10.12 4.55
CA ASN A 308 -17.12 -10.05 5.61
C ASN A 308 -17.37 -11.42 6.27
N LEU A 309 -17.49 -12.49 5.48
CA LEU A 309 -17.71 -13.84 6.01
C LEU A 309 -16.52 -14.35 6.84
N LEU A 310 -15.28 -14.11 6.40
CA LEU A 310 -14.11 -14.45 7.22
C LEU A 310 -14.08 -13.66 8.53
N TRP A 311 -14.40 -12.37 8.52
CA TRP A 311 -14.50 -11.58 9.75
C TRP A 311 -15.63 -12.07 10.67
N ARG A 312 -16.78 -12.47 10.13
CA ARG A 312 -17.82 -13.12 10.91
C ARG A 312 -17.33 -14.44 11.51
N GLY A 313 -16.51 -15.21 10.77
CA GLY A 313 -15.86 -16.42 11.26
C GLY A 313 -14.92 -16.16 12.44
N ILE A 314 -14.07 -15.13 12.34
CA ILE A 314 -13.24 -14.66 13.47
C ILE A 314 -14.13 -14.28 14.67
N GLY A 315 -15.21 -13.52 14.43
CA GLY A 315 -16.17 -13.17 15.47
C GLY A 315 -16.80 -14.40 16.14
N ARG A 316 -17.14 -15.43 15.37
CA ARG A 316 -17.68 -16.70 15.89
C ARG A 316 -16.66 -17.41 16.78
N ILE A 317 -15.39 -17.47 16.37
CA ILE A 317 -14.30 -18.05 17.18
C ILE A 317 -14.20 -17.34 18.53
N LEU A 318 -14.25 -16.01 18.55
CA LEU A 318 -14.18 -15.21 19.78
C LEU A 318 -15.38 -15.45 20.70
N VAL A 319 -16.60 -15.55 20.14
CA VAL A 319 -17.80 -15.84 20.92
C VAL A 319 -17.77 -17.25 21.53
N GLU A 320 -17.28 -18.24 20.79
CA GLU A 320 -17.15 -19.62 21.27
C GLU A 320 -15.99 -19.81 22.26
N ARG A 321 -14.99 -18.92 22.22
CA ARG A 321 -13.81 -18.96 23.09
C ARG A 321 -13.62 -17.62 23.81
N PRO A 322 -14.53 -17.24 24.72
CA PRO A 322 -14.56 -15.91 25.34
C PRO A 322 -13.34 -15.61 26.22
N ARG A 323 -12.52 -16.62 26.53
CA ARG A 323 -11.25 -16.43 27.23
C ARG A 323 -10.27 -15.58 26.42
N TYR A 324 -10.30 -15.67 25.08
CA TYR A 324 -9.41 -14.90 24.22
C TYR A 324 -10.00 -13.52 23.97
N HIS A 325 -9.27 -12.50 24.39
CA HIS A 325 -9.68 -11.09 24.27
C HIS A 325 -8.73 -10.28 23.38
N THR A 326 -7.57 -10.83 23.03
CA THR A 326 -6.54 -10.16 22.25
C THR A 326 -6.34 -10.89 20.91
N LEU A 327 -6.37 -10.15 19.80
CA LEU A 327 -5.88 -10.62 18.51
C LEU A 327 -4.60 -9.86 18.18
N PHE A 328 -3.54 -10.57 17.78
CA PHE A 328 -2.30 -9.94 17.32
C PHE A 328 -1.73 -10.69 16.12
N GLY A 329 -0.81 -10.07 15.40
CA GLY A 329 -0.21 -10.70 14.23
C GLY A 329 0.66 -9.74 13.43
N SER A 330 1.31 -10.28 12.40
CA SER A 330 2.08 -9.48 11.44
C SER A 330 1.23 -9.05 10.26
N VAL A 331 1.37 -7.79 9.84
CA VAL A 331 0.79 -7.29 8.59
C VAL A 331 1.90 -7.00 7.58
N SER A 332 1.71 -7.47 6.34
CA SER A 332 2.60 -7.15 5.21
C SER A 332 2.22 -5.81 4.59
N ILE A 333 3.22 -5.05 4.15
CA ILE A 333 3.04 -3.90 3.27
C ILE A 333 3.53 -4.33 1.87
N SER A 334 2.61 -4.36 0.91
CA SER A 334 2.85 -4.85 -0.45
C SER A 334 4.11 -4.26 -1.10
N ARG A 335 4.87 -5.10 -1.80
CA ARG A 335 6.04 -4.68 -2.61
C ARG A 335 5.66 -3.92 -3.87
N GLU A 336 4.38 -3.85 -4.23
CA GLU A 336 3.90 -3.02 -5.33
C GLU A 336 3.99 -1.52 -5.00
N TYR A 337 4.00 -1.17 -3.72
CA TYR A 337 4.25 0.20 -3.28
C TYR A 337 5.73 0.54 -3.45
N SER A 338 6.00 1.80 -3.86
CA SER A 338 7.37 2.31 -3.90
C SER A 338 8.01 2.31 -2.51
N ASP A 339 9.35 2.28 -2.44
CA ASP A 339 10.10 2.34 -1.18
C ASP A 339 9.69 3.55 -0.32
N LEU A 340 9.47 4.70 -0.97
CA LEU A 340 8.98 5.90 -0.32
C LEU A 340 7.57 5.71 0.28
N ALA A 341 6.65 5.10 -0.48
CA ALA A 341 5.30 4.85 0.02
C ALA A 341 5.30 3.87 1.20
N ARG A 342 6.10 2.82 1.14
CA ARG A 342 6.25 1.86 2.26
C ARG A 342 6.86 2.52 3.50
N ALA A 343 7.89 3.34 3.33
CA ALA A 343 8.50 4.10 4.41
C ALA A 343 7.48 5.07 5.05
N LEU A 344 6.69 5.78 4.25
CA LEU A 344 5.65 6.68 4.76
C LEU A 344 4.55 5.95 5.53
N ILE A 345 4.10 4.79 5.03
CA ILE A 345 3.11 3.96 5.74
C ILE A 345 3.68 3.51 7.08
N ALA A 346 4.90 2.94 7.08
CA ALA A 346 5.54 2.45 8.30
C ALA A 346 5.77 3.57 9.32
N ASP A 347 6.32 4.72 8.89
CA ASP A 347 6.57 5.87 9.75
C ASP A 347 5.26 6.45 10.33
N THR A 348 4.21 6.54 9.51
CA THR A 348 2.89 6.98 9.97
C THR A 348 2.33 6.04 11.04
N MET A 349 2.42 4.73 10.82
CA MET A 349 1.96 3.71 11.78
C MET A 349 2.74 3.78 13.09
N LEU A 350 4.07 3.86 13.02
CA LEU A 350 4.93 3.91 14.20
C LEU A 350 4.83 5.24 14.97
N THR A 351 4.57 6.34 14.28
CA THR A 351 4.46 7.66 14.93
C THR A 351 3.10 7.87 15.58
N ASN A 352 2.01 7.39 14.97
CA ASN A 352 0.65 7.74 15.39
C ASN A 352 -0.12 6.59 16.07
N PHE A 353 0.23 5.33 15.79
CA PHE A 353 -0.55 4.16 16.20
C PHE A 353 0.26 3.11 16.97
N LYS A 354 1.47 3.47 17.41
CA LYS A 354 2.34 2.57 18.17
C LYS A 354 1.79 2.33 19.58
N ALA A 355 1.64 1.06 19.93
CA ALA A 355 1.33 0.62 21.30
C ALA A 355 2.62 0.72 22.16
N SER A 356 2.76 1.84 22.86
CA SER A 356 3.98 2.20 23.58
C SER A 356 4.30 1.25 24.74
N GLU A 357 3.28 0.59 25.27
CA GLU A 357 3.38 -0.41 26.32
C GLU A 357 4.13 -1.69 25.91
N TYR A 358 4.31 -1.95 24.61
CA TYR A 358 5.05 -3.12 24.09
C TYR A 358 6.45 -2.79 23.54
N ASP A 359 6.88 -1.52 23.56
CA ASP A 359 8.07 -1.06 22.82
C ASP A 359 9.38 -1.75 23.23
N GLN A 360 9.48 -2.14 24.50
CA GLN A 360 10.66 -2.84 25.01
C GLN A 360 10.57 -4.36 24.84
N LEU A 361 9.39 -4.90 24.51
CA LEU A 361 9.09 -6.33 24.51
C LEU A 361 9.13 -6.97 23.13
N VAL A 362 9.01 -6.17 22.06
CA VAL A 362 9.03 -6.66 20.69
C VAL A 362 9.88 -5.79 19.78
N LYS A 363 10.75 -6.41 18.99
CA LYS A 363 11.58 -5.72 17.99
C LYS A 363 11.61 -6.50 16.68
N PRO A 364 11.59 -5.84 15.51
CA PRO A 364 11.74 -6.55 14.24
C PRO A 364 13.11 -7.23 14.15
N ILE A 365 13.17 -8.44 13.57
CA ILE A 365 14.45 -9.11 13.28
C ILE A 365 15.21 -8.33 12.21
N THR A 366 14.51 -7.85 11.19
CA THR A 366 15.03 -7.01 10.11
C THR A 366 14.28 -5.68 10.10
N PRO A 367 14.81 -4.62 10.75
CA PRO A 367 14.17 -3.31 10.75
C PRO A 367 14.15 -2.70 9.34
N HIS A 368 13.10 -1.93 9.04
CA HIS A 368 13.04 -1.12 7.83
C HIS A 368 14.18 -0.09 7.88
N LYS A 369 14.96 -0.01 6.80
CA LYS A 369 16.08 0.95 6.67
C LYS A 369 15.60 2.33 6.26
#